data_AF-A0A6B3CAM6-F1
#
_entry.id   AF-A0A6B3CAM6-F1
#
_cell.length_a   1.000
_cell.length_b   1.000
_cell.length_c   1.000
_cell.angle_alpha   90.00
_cell.angle_beta   90.00
_cell.angle_gamma   90.00
#
_symmetry.space_group_name_H-M   'P 1'
#
loop_
_entity.id
_entity.type
_entity.pdbx_description
1 polymer ?
#
loop_
_entity_poly.entity_id
_entity_poly.type
_entity_poly.pdbx_seq_one_letter_code
_entity_poly.pdbx_strand_id
1 'polypeptide(L)'
;IGIKGSASTDDGANVEVGGGELTIYDNFDAKTGDLCWKDLCRGPHLPTTRNIPAFKLMRNAAAYWRGSEKNPMLQRIYGTAWPSKDELKAHLEFLAEAEKRDHRKLGSELDLFSVPDEIGSGLAVFHPRGGIIRRTMEDYS
;
A
#
# COMPACT_ATOMS: atom_id res chain seq x y z
N ILE A 1 20.11 -26.37 -22.11
CA ILE A 1 19.74 -25.15 -22.87
C ILE A 1 20.10 -23.96 -22.00
N GLY A 2 21.14 -23.21 -22.37
CA GLY A 2 21.65 -22.10 -21.57
C GLY A 2 20.71 -20.89 -21.64
N ILE A 3 20.28 -20.40 -20.49
CA ILE A 3 19.50 -19.17 -20.41
C ILE A 3 20.47 -18.03 -20.09
N LYS A 4 20.84 -17.28 -21.13
CA LYS A 4 21.37 -15.93 -20.99
C LYS A 4 20.19 -15.01 -20.73
N GLY A 5 20.19 -14.35 -19.58
CA GLY A 5 19.30 -13.25 -19.27
C GLY A 5 20.03 -12.28 -18.35
N SER A 6 20.76 -11.33 -18.93
CA SER A 6 21.26 -10.18 -18.19
C SER A 6 20.07 -9.28 -17.87
N ALA A 7 19.51 -9.42 -16.67
CA ALA A 7 18.58 -8.45 -16.14
C ALA A 7 19.36 -7.17 -15.78
N SER A 8 18.95 -6.05 -16.37
CA SER A 8 19.46 -4.72 -16.09
C SER A 8 19.25 -4.34 -14.61
N THR A 9 20.29 -3.80 -14.00
CA THR A 9 20.52 -3.63 -12.56
C THR A 9 19.77 -2.45 -11.91
N ASP A 10 18.65 -1.95 -12.48
CA ASP A 10 18.16 -0.61 -12.16
C ASP A 10 16.70 -0.52 -11.63
N ASP A 11 16.09 -1.63 -11.22
CA ASP A 11 14.66 -1.64 -10.83
C ASP A 11 14.41 -1.78 -9.32
N GLY A 12 15.42 -1.50 -8.46
CA GLY A 12 15.27 -1.45 -6.99
C GLY A 12 14.72 -2.72 -6.30
N ALA A 13 14.50 -3.80 -7.07
CA ALA A 13 13.85 -5.04 -6.65
C ALA A 13 14.84 -6.09 -6.12
N ASN A 14 16.08 -5.70 -5.84
CA ASN A 14 17.09 -6.60 -5.28
C ASN A 14 17.11 -6.45 -3.75
N VAL A 15 16.23 -7.20 -3.09
CA VAL A 15 16.51 -7.69 -1.73
C VAL A 15 17.02 -9.11 -1.92
N GLU A 16 18.34 -9.27 -2.02
CA GLU A 16 18.97 -10.56 -2.27
C GLU A 16 18.77 -11.51 -1.07
N VAL A 17 17.72 -12.33 -1.14
CA VAL A 17 17.55 -13.52 -0.31
C VAL A 17 17.53 -14.72 -1.27
N GLY A 18 18.63 -15.46 -1.32
CA GLY A 18 18.81 -16.65 -2.16
C GLY A 18 19.40 -16.37 -3.56
N GLY A 19 20.18 -17.33 -4.08
CA GLY A 19 20.80 -17.27 -5.41
C GLY A 19 19.80 -17.22 -6.56
N GLY A 20 20.26 -17.30 -7.81
CA GLY A 20 19.43 -17.26 -9.03
C GLY A 20 18.44 -18.42 -9.20
N GLU A 21 18.19 -19.21 -8.16
CA GLU A 21 17.31 -20.36 -8.16
C GLU A 21 15.86 -19.94 -7.87
N LEU A 22 14.93 -20.59 -8.55
CA LEU A 22 13.49 -20.38 -8.34
C LEU A 22 13.05 -21.19 -7.11
N THR A 23 12.40 -20.51 -6.18
CA THR A 23 11.84 -21.10 -4.96
C THR A 23 10.33 -20.95 -4.95
N ILE A 24 9.64 -21.97 -4.43
CA ILE A 24 8.18 -22.01 -4.32
C ILE A 24 7.82 -22.22 -2.85
N TYR A 25 6.87 -21.44 -2.36
CA TYR A 25 6.26 -21.61 -1.05
C TYR A 25 5.00 -22.48 -1.17
N ASP A 26 4.95 -23.57 -0.42
CA ASP A 26 3.81 -24.47 -0.34
C ASP A 26 3.06 -24.23 0.99
N ASN A 27 1.79 -23.86 0.91
CA ASN A 27 0.93 -23.71 2.07
C ASN A 27 0.08 -24.96 2.28
N PHE A 28 0.20 -25.59 3.44
CA PHE A 28 -0.53 -26.80 3.81
C PHE A 28 -1.59 -26.51 4.87
N ASP A 29 -2.73 -27.20 4.78
CA ASP A 29 -3.77 -27.17 5.81
C ASP A 29 -3.24 -27.81 7.10
N ALA A 30 -3.35 -27.09 8.21
CA ALA A 30 -2.81 -27.55 9.49
C ALA A 30 -3.56 -28.72 10.13
N LYS A 31 -4.75 -29.08 9.64
CA LYS A 31 -5.58 -30.18 10.15
C LYS A 31 -5.49 -31.42 9.24
N THR A 32 -5.59 -31.24 7.93
CA THR A 32 -5.61 -32.37 6.98
C THR A 32 -4.23 -32.68 6.41
N GLY A 33 -3.30 -31.72 6.42
CA GLY A 33 -1.99 -31.85 5.77
C GLY A 33 -2.03 -31.72 4.25
N ASP A 34 -3.19 -31.41 3.68
CA ASP A 34 -3.35 -31.22 2.24
C ASP A 34 -2.73 -29.90 1.80
N LEU A 35 -2.18 -29.88 0.59
CA LEU A 35 -1.69 -28.67 -0.05
C LEU A 35 -2.88 -27.74 -0.38
N CYS A 36 -2.93 -26.55 0.22
CA CYS A 36 -3.97 -25.56 -0.03
C CYS A 36 -3.66 -24.72 -1.28
N TRP A 37 -2.43 -24.18 -1.37
CA TRP A 37 -2.00 -23.31 -2.46
C TRP A 37 -0.47 -23.22 -2.50
N LYS A 38 0.05 -22.74 -3.65
CA LYS A 38 1.47 -22.50 -3.88
C LYS A 38 1.68 -21.05 -4.32
N ASP A 39 2.79 -20.45 -3.93
CA ASP A 39 3.17 -19.11 -4.35
C ASP A 39 4.65 -19.04 -4.74
N LEU A 40 4.97 -18.23 -5.74
CA LEU A 40 6.34 -18.00 -6.19
C LEU A 40 6.95 -16.89 -5.31
N CYS A 41 7.36 -17.27 -4.10
CA CYS A 41 7.93 -16.34 -3.14
C CYS A 41 9.29 -16.86 -2.63
N ARG A 42 10.24 -15.94 -2.47
CA ARG A 42 11.59 -16.25 -1.96
C ARG A 42 11.67 -16.34 -0.44
N GLY A 43 10.66 -15.84 0.28
CA GLY A 43 10.62 -15.86 1.74
C GLY A 43 11.64 -14.91 2.42
N PRO A 44 11.93 -15.13 3.73
CA PRO A 44 11.46 -16.24 4.56
C PRO A 44 9.98 -16.14 4.93
N HIS A 45 9.35 -17.29 5.16
CA HIS A 45 7.99 -17.40 5.67
C HIS A 45 7.98 -17.87 7.12
N LEU A 46 6.89 -17.59 7.84
CA LEU A 46 6.70 -18.17 9.17
C LEU A 46 6.57 -19.70 9.05
N PRO A 47 7.12 -20.47 10.01
CA PRO A 47 7.04 -21.93 10.00
C PRO A 47 5.59 -22.46 10.03
N THR A 48 4.68 -21.69 10.63
CA THR A 48 3.25 -22.02 10.69
C THR A 48 2.41 -20.75 10.68
N THR A 49 1.25 -20.82 10.03
CA THR A 49 0.24 -19.74 10.00
C THR A 49 -0.36 -19.44 11.37
N ARG A 50 -0.24 -20.36 12.34
CA ARG A 50 -0.65 -20.12 13.74
C ARG A 50 0.12 -18.97 14.39
N ASN A 51 1.30 -18.63 13.86
CA ASN A 51 2.13 -17.54 14.36
C ASN A 51 1.68 -16.16 13.83
N ILE A 52 0.50 -16.07 13.19
CA ILE A 52 -0.11 -14.81 12.76
C ILE A 52 -1.35 -14.55 13.63
N PRO A 53 -1.17 -14.06 14.87
CA PRO A 53 -2.25 -13.99 15.85
C PRO A 53 -3.23 -12.83 15.62
N ALA A 54 -2.80 -11.76 14.96
CA ALA A 54 -3.60 -10.58 14.71
C ALA A 54 -3.32 -10.02 13.31
N PHE A 55 -4.35 -9.98 12.46
CA PHE A 55 -4.28 -9.33 11.15
C PHE A 55 -5.63 -8.68 10.82
N LYS A 56 -5.60 -7.68 9.93
CA LYS A 56 -6.81 -6.99 9.47
C LYS A 56 -6.69 -6.59 8.00
N LEU A 57 -7.75 -6.80 7.24
CA LEU A 57 -7.92 -6.23 5.90
C LEU A 57 -8.33 -4.76 6.02
N MET A 58 -7.69 -3.90 5.25
CA MET A 58 -7.78 -2.45 5.38
C MET A 58 -8.67 -1.85 4.29
N ARG A 59 -8.17 -1.77 3.06
CA ARG A 59 -8.89 -1.21 1.92
C ARG A 59 -8.56 -1.97 0.65
N ASN A 60 -9.45 -1.88 -0.33
CA ASN A 60 -9.13 -2.24 -1.70
C ASN A 60 -8.55 -1.02 -2.46
N ALA A 61 -7.89 -1.29 -3.56
CA ALA A 61 -7.44 -0.28 -4.52
C ALA A 61 -7.31 -0.91 -5.90
N ALA A 62 -7.33 -0.07 -6.93
CA ALA A 62 -6.88 -0.43 -8.26
C ALA A 62 -5.38 -0.15 -8.40
N ALA A 63 -4.66 -0.98 -9.13
CA ALA A 63 -3.26 -0.75 -9.48
C ALA A 63 -2.97 -1.29 -10.88
N TYR A 64 -1.94 -0.74 -11.51
CA TYR A 64 -1.47 -1.21 -12.82
C TYR A 64 -0.11 -1.88 -12.68
N TRP A 65 0.13 -2.92 -13.49
CA TRP A 65 1.42 -3.59 -13.51
C TRP A 65 2.55 -2.62 -13.88
N ARG A 66 3.59 -2.55 -13.04
CA ARG A 66 4.70 -1.58 -13.11
C ARG A 66 4.23 -0.11 -13.24
N GLY A 67 3.03 0.21 -12.75
CA GLY A 67 2.45 1.56 -12.83
C GLY A 67 2.03 2.01 -14.24
N SER A 68 2.02 1.12 -15.23
CA SER A 68 1.67 1.46 -16.61
C SER A 68 0.18 1.24 -16.88
N GLU A 69 -0.55 2.33 -17.14
CA GLU A 69 -1.99 2.34 -17.47
C GLU A 69 -2.36 1.57 -18.75
N LYS A 70 -1.36 1.26 -19.60
CA LYS A 70 -1.55 0.42 -20.79
C LYS A 70 -1.84 -1.04 -20.45
N ASN A 71 -1.49 -1.47 -19.23
CA ASN A 71 -1.72 -2.82 -18.77
C ASN A 71 -3.14 -2.96 -18.18
N PRO A 72 -3.68 -4.19 -18.10
CA PRO A 72 -4.94 -4.43 -17.41
C PRO A 72 -4.90 -3.92 -15.96
N MET A 73 -6.01 -3.35 -15.51
CA MET A 73 -6.18 -2.91 -14.13
C MET A 73 -6.26 -4.13 -13.21
N LEU A 74 -5.42 -4.14 -12.17
CA LEU A 74 -5.36 -5.17 -11.13
C LEU A 74 -6.07 -4.68 -9.86
N GLN A 75 -6.64 -5.61 -9.12
CA GLN A 75 -7.19 -5.35 -7.78
C GLN A 75 -6.11 -5.60 -6.73
N ARG A 76 -5.85 -4.60 -5.89
CA ARG A 76 -4.92 -4.67 -4.76
C ARG A 76 -5.70 -4.61 -3.46
N ILE A 77 -5.47 -5.57 -2.58
CA ILE A 77 -6.06 -5.61 -1.24
C ILE A 77 -4.95 -5.28 -0.24
N TYR A 78 -5.14 -4.22 0.54
CA TYR A 78 -4.23 -3.85 1.62
C TYR A 78 -4.64 -4.53 2.92
N GLY A 79 -3.65 -4.99 3.68
CA GLY A 79 -3.83 -5.57 5.01
C GLY A 79 -2.63 -5.26 5.91
N THR A 80 -2.78 -5.47 7.21
CA THR A 80 -1.71 -5.35 8.21
C THR A 80 -1.75 -6.54 9.17
N ALA A 81 -0.60 -6.94 9.69
CA ALA A 81 -0.46 -8.06 10.62
C ALA A 81 0.53 -7.69 11.74
N TRP A 82 0.23 -8.13 12.96
CA TRP A 82 0.95 -7.76 14.18
C TRP A 82 1.17 -8.98 15.09
N PRO A 83 2.22 -8.96 15.94
CA PRO A 83 2.50 -10.01 16.92
C PRO A 83 1.43 -10.16 18.00
N SER A 84 0.64 -9.11 18.27
CA SER A 84 -0.41 -9.11 19.29
C SER A 84 -1.65 -8.32 18.85
N LYS A 85 -2.80 -8.64 19.46
CA LYS A 85 -4.06 -7.92 19.20
C LYS A 85 -4.02 -6.48 19.73
N ASP A 86 -3.28 -6.24 20.80
CA ASP A 86 -3.14 -4.92 21.41
C ASP A 86 -2.33 -3.98 20.52
N GLU A 87 -1.24 -4.46 19.91
CA GLU A 87 -0.47 -3.69 18.92
C GLU A 87 -1.29 -3.40 17.66
N LEU A 88 -2.03 -4.38 17.15
CA LEU A 88 -2.95 -4.15 16.04
C LEU A 88 -3.97 -3.05 16.39
N LYS A 89 -4.55 -3.10 17.59
CA LYS A 89 -5.52 -2.09 18.05
C LYS A 89 -4.88 -0.70 18.14
N ALA A 90 -3.70 -0.58 18.75
CA ALA A 90 -2.97 0.67 18.85
C ALA A 90 -2.66 1.26 17.47
N HIS A 91 -2.27 0.42 16.51
CA HIS A 91 -2.03 0.86 15.13
C HIS A 91 -3.31 1.38 14.45
N LEU A 92 -4.43 0.70 14.65
CA LEU A 92 -5.72 1.14 14.09
C LEU A 92 -6.22 2.45 14.71
N GLU A 93 -6.00 2.66 16.01
CA GLU A 93 -6.30 3.92 16.68
C GLU A 93 -5.43 5.07 16.14
N PHE A 94 -4.14 4.81 15.90
CA PHE A 94 -3.24 5.76 15.26
C PHE A 94 -3.72 6.15 13.85
N LEU A 95 -4.10 5.16 13.02
CA LEU A 95 -4.61 5.42 11.68
C LEU A 95 -5.92 6.21 11.69
N ALA A 96 -6.83 5.92 12.62
CA ALA A 96 -8.07 6.66 12.78
C ALA A 96 -7.82 8.13 13.17
N GLU A 97 -6.81 8.39 14.00
CA GLU A 97 -6.43 9.75 14.36
C GLU A 97 -5.75 10.48 13.18
N ALA A 98 -4.94 9.78 12.38
CA ALA A 98 -4.37 10.33 11.16
C ALA A 98 -5.44 10.70 10.13
N GLU A 99 -6.48 9.87 9.97
CA GLU A 99 -7.58 10.13 9.04
C GLU A 99 -8.41 11.37 9.41
N LYS A 100 -8.59 11.66 10.71
CA LYS A 100 -9.24 12.91 11.16
C LYS A 100 -8.45 14.16 10.77
N ARG A 101 -7.14 14.03 10.56
CA ARG A 101 -6.23 15.14 10.25
C ARG A 101 -5.84 15.19 8.77
N ASP A 102 -6.55 14.44 7.93
CA ASP A 102 -6.35 14.46 6.48
C ASP A 102 -6.72 15.85 5.93
N HIS A 103 -5.76 16.50 5.26
CA HIS A 103 -5.96 17.83 4.66
C HIS A 103 -7.09 17.86 3.62
N ARG A 104 -7.43 16.74 2.99
CA ARG A 104 -8.55 16.64 2.04
C ARG A 104 -9.88 16.71 2.77
N LYS A 105 -9.97 16.02 3.91
CA LYS A 105 -11.15 16.06 4.78
C LYS A 105 -11.32 17.45 5.40
N LEU A 106 -10.27 17.94 6.05
CA LEU A 106 -10.28 19.27 6.67
C LEU A 106 -10.44 20.39 5.65
N GLY A 107 -9.85 20.26 4.46
CA GLY A 107 -9.96 21.22 3.38
C GLY A 107 -11.40 21.41 2.92
N SER A 108 -12.18 20.31 2.86
CA SER A 108 -13.61 20.36 2.56
C SER A 108 -14.44 20.86 3.75
N GLU A 109 -14.19 20.36 4.96
CA GLU A 109 -14.94 20.75 6.18
C GLU A 109 -14.77 22.24 6.54
N LEU A 110 -13.58 22.79 6.30
CA LEU A 110 -13.24 24.18 6.61
C LEU A 110 -13.40 25.12 5.40
N ASP A 111 -13.87 24.62 4.27
CA ASP A 111 -14.08 25.39 3.03
C ASP A 111 -12.81 26.13 2.56
N LEU A 112 -11.69 25.39 2.48
CA LEU A 112 -10.37 25.94 2.14
C LEU A 112 -10.04 25.80 0.65
N PHE A 113 -10.30 24.64 0.06
CA PHE A 113 -10.05 24.38 -1.35
C PHE A 113 -10.96 23.27 -1.88
N SER A 114 -11.10 23.20 -3.19
CA SER A 114 -11.77 22.11 -3.90
C SER A 114 -10.96 21.69 -5.13
N VAL A 115 -11.25 20.51 -5.67
CA VAL A 115 -10.66 20.01 -6.94
C VAL A 115 -11.82 19.60 -7.85
N PRO A 116 -12.41 20.55 -8.62
CA PRO A 116 -13.53 20.27 -9.50
C PRO A 116 -13.12 19.39 -10.70
N ASP A 117 -13.97 18.43 -11.06
CA ASP A 117 -13.72 17.52 -12.18
C ASP A 117 -13.69 18.25 -13.52
N GLU A 118 -14.44 19.35 -13.66
CA GLU A 118 -14.53 20.15 -14.89
C GLU A 118 -13.22 20.89 -15.23
N ILE A 119 -12.42 21.22 -14.20
CA ILE A 119 -11.16 21.95 -14.37
C ILE A 119 -10.02 20.95 -14.66
N GLY A 120 -10.08 19.78 -14.04
CA GLY A 120 -9.15 18.69 -14.25
C GLY A 120 -8.51 18.17 -12.97
N SER A 121 -8.18 16.88 -12.96
CA SER A 121 -7.57 16.21 -11.82
C SER A 121 -6.23 16.85 -11.45
N GLY A 122 -6.05 17.12 -10.15
CA GLY A 122 -4.82 17.70 -9.61
C GLY A 122 -4.78 19.24 -9.60
N LEU A 123 -5.79 19.92 -10.14
CA LEU A 123 -5.87 21.38 -10.14
C LEU A 123 -6.74 21.88 -8.98
N ALA A 124 -6.10 22.28 -7.89
CA ALA A 124 -6.79 22.79 -6.70
C ALA A 124 -7.23 24.26 -6.88
N VAL A 125 -8.50 24.53 -6.59
CA VAL A 125 -9.10 25.86 -6.52
C VAL A 125 -9.18 26.28 -5.05
N PHE A 126 -8.47 27.34 -4.68
CA PHE A 126 -8.49 27.88 -3.32
C PHE A 126 -9.70 28.79 -3.13
N HIS A 127 -10.51 28.49 -2.12
CA HIS A 127 -11.64 29.32 -1.72
C HIS A 127 -11.14 30.55 -0.94
N PRO A 128 -11.95 31.59 -0.70
CA PRO A 128 -11.48 32.82 -0.03
C PRO A 128 -10.73 32.57 1.28
N ARG A 129 -11.18 31.60 2.10
CA ARG A 129 -10.52 31.25 3.37
C ARG A 129 -9.16 30.60 3.15
N GLY A 130 -9.06 29.65 2.22
CA GLY A 130 -7.78 29.02 1.86
C GLY A 130 -6.83 30.00 1.18
N GLY A 131 -7.36 30.94 0.39
CA GLY A 131 -6.60 32.01 -0.26
C GLY A 131 -5.93 32.95 0.73
N ILE A 132 -6.59 33.29 1.85
CA ILE A 132 -5.99 34.10 2.92
C ILE A 132 -4.80 33.36 3.55
N ILE A 133 -4.94 32.07 3.86
CA ILE A 133 -3.86 31.26 4.44
C ILE A 133 -2.68 31.21 3.48
N ARG A 134 -2.94 30.87 2.21
CA ARG A 134 -1.92 30.80 1.17
C ARG A 134 -1.19 32.13 1.00
N ARG A 135 -1.94 33.24 0.91
CA ARG A 135 -1.35 34.58 0.81
C ARG A 135 -0.48 34.92 2.01
N THR A 136 -0.91 34.58 3.22
CA THR A 136 -0.13 34.81 4.45
C THR A 136 1.19 34.03 4.42
N MET A 137 1.19 32.81 3.88
CA MET A 137 2.40 32.00 3.70
C MET A 137 3.31 32.55 2.60
N GLU A 138 2.74 33.03 1.49
CA GLU A 138 3.48 33.66 0.39
C GLU A 138 4.13 34.99 0.84
N ASP A 139 3.40 35.85 1.56
CA ASP A 139 3.90 37.14 2.06
C ASP A 139 5.01 36.99 3.12
N TYR A 140 5.07 35.84 3.81
CA TYR A 140 6.12 35.52 4.78
C TYR A 140 7.41 34.97 4.13
N SER A 141 7.30 34.37 2.94
CA SER A 141 8.41 33.73 2.24
C SER A 141 9.30 34.72 1.47
#